data_AF-A0A7K2XCE1-F1
#
_entry.id   AF-A0A7K2XCE1-F1
#
_cell.length_a   1.000
_cell.length_b   1.000
_cell.length_c   1.000
_cell.angle_alpha   90.00
_cell.angle_beta   90.00
_cell.angle_gamma   90.00
#
_symmetry.space_group_name_H-M   'P 1'
#
loop_
_entity.id
_entity.type
_entity.pdbx_description
1 polymer ?
#
loop_
_entity_poly.entity_id
_entity_poly.type
_entity_poly.pdbx_seq_one_letter_code
_entity_poly.pdbx_strand_id
1 'polypeptide(L)'
;MPRPTVRHRPFGTTPEGEDVTLWRLASSSGVYAEILTYGGVLHALGVPDAAGRTGNVVLSLPTLDRYAEKSPYLGALIGRYANRIAHGRFPLGGTVHEIPVNDRGHALHGGSRGFDGRVWEAEPFTDGDTAGLRLRLHSPDGDMGFPGALDVTATYALDAAGTLALDCAATTDRTTVVNLSHHAYFNLAADGGDVLDHTLGVDGAGYLP
;
A
#
# COMPACT_ATOMS: atom_id res chain seq x y z
N MET A 1 4.34 -28.45 11.76
CA MET A 1 3.46 -27.63 10.89
C MET A 1 4.31 -27.01 9.79
N PRO A 2 3.77 -26.74 8.58
CA PRO A 2 4.57 -26.12 7.52
C PRO A 2 5.06 -24.74 7.97
N ARG A 3 6.31 -24.41 7.66
CA ARG A 3 6.89 -23.09 7.97
C ARG A 3 6.30 -22.02 7.05
N PRO A 4 6.31 -20.74 7.47
CA PRO A 4 5.96 -19.64 6.58
C PRO A 4 6.81 -19.65 5.31
N THR A 5 6.23 -19.25 4.18
CA THR A 5 6.92 -19.26 2.88
C THR A 5 6.77 -17.93 2.16
N VAL A 6 7.81 -17.56 1.41
CA VAL A 6 7.80 -16.46 0.46
C VAL A 6 7.97 -17.04 -0.94
N ARG A 7 7.06 -16.69 -1.86
CA ARG A 7 7.11 -17.09 -3.28
C ARG A 7 6.83 -15.88 -4.16
N HIS A 8 7.23 -15.92 -5.42
CA HIS A 8 6.91 -14.84 -6.36
C HIS A 8 6.65 -15.35 -7.77
N ARG A 9 5.98 -14.51 -8.57
CA ARG A 9 5.76 -14.71 -10.00
C ARG A 9 5.64 -13.36 -10.72
N PRO A 10 5.97 -13.28 -12.02
CA PRO A 10 5.66 -12.10 -12.82
C PRO A 10 4.16 -11.77 -12.78
N PHE A 11 3.84 -10.48 -12.78
CA PHE A 11 2.46 -9.97 -12.83
C PHE A 11 2.18 -9.16 -14.10
N GLY A 12 3.16 -8.40 -14.59
CA GLY A 12 3.07 -7.61 -15.82
C GLY A 12 4.25 -6.65 -15.96
N THR A 13 4.16 -5.76 -16.93
CA THR A 13 5.15 -4.70 -17.17
C THR A 13 4.40 -3.37 -17.30
N THR A 14 4.90 -2.30 -16.67
CA THR A 14 4.26 -0.97 -16.73
C THR A 14 4.33 -0.39 -18.14
N PRO A 15 3.52 0.63 -18.48
CA PRO A 15 3.64 1.35 -19.75
C PRO A 15 5.05 1.92 -19.98
N GLU A 16 5.77 2.24 -18.91
CA GLU A 16 7.15 2.73 -18.91
C GLU A 16 8.20 1.62 -19.08
N GLY A 17 7.79 0.34 -19.10
CA GLY A 17 8.68 -0.80 -19.31
C GLY A 17 9.27 -1.42 -18.04
N GLU A 18 8.74 -1.10 -16.86
CA GLU A 18 9.20 -1.65 -15.59
C GLU A 18 8.48 -2.96 -15.25
N ASP A 19 9.24 -4.00 -14.89
CA ASP A 19 8.66 -5.29 -14.52
C ASP A 19 8.01 -5.27 -13.13
N VAL A 20 6.81 -5.84 -13.06
CA VAL A 20 6.02 -5.95 -11.83
C VAL A 20 5.93 -7.41 -11.41
N THR A 21 6.28 -7.66 -10.15
CA THR A 21 6.25 -8.99 -9.53
C THR A 21 5.16 -9.05 -8.47
N LEU A 22 4.45 -10.18 -8.42
CA LEU A 22 3.54 -10.53 -7.32
C LEU A 22 4.27 -11.47 -6.36
N TRP A 23 4.37 -11.05 -5.10
CA TRP A 23 4.98 -11.78 -3.99
C TRP A 23 3.90 -12.34 -3.08
N ARG A 24 3.97 -13.64 -2.77
CA ARG A 24 3.06 -14.31 -1.84
C ARG A 24 3.78 -14.67 -0.55
N LEU A 25 3.27 -14.14 0.55
CA LEU A 25 3.59 -14.55 1.93
C LEU A 25 2.51 -15.54 2.38
N ALA A 26 2.89 -16.69 2.92
CA ALA A 26 1.93 -17.66 3.46
C ALA A 26 2.36 -18.11 4.86
N SER A 27 1.42 -18.13 5.79
CA SER A 27 1.59 -18.59 7.17
C SER A 27 1.17 -20.05 7.33
N SER A 28 1.50 -20.63 8.48
CA SER A 28 1.06 -21.98 8.85
C SER A 28 -0.42 -22.04 9.29
N SER A 29 -1.05 -20.90 9.61
CA SER A 29 -2.46 -20.82 10.00
C SER A 29 -3.45 -20.88 8.83
N GLY A 30 -2.94 -20.87 7.58
CA GLY A 30 -3.75 -20.81 6.37
C GLY A 30 -4.02 -19.38 5.87
N VAL A 31 -3.56 -18.36 6.60
CA VAL A 31 -3.55 -16.97 6.12
C VAL A 31 -2.45 -16.77 5.09
N TYR A 32 -2.73 -16.00 4.03
CA TYR A 32 -1.72 -15.57 3.07
C TYR A 32 -1.95 -14.13 2.61
N ALA A 33 -0.88 -13.46 2.18
CA ALA A 33 -0.92 -12.14 1.57
C ALA A 33 -0.23 -12.17 0.20
N GLU A 34 -0.78 -11.50 -0.80
CA GLU A 34 -0.16 -11.28 -2.10
C GLU A 34 0.09 -9.79 -2.31
N ILE A 35 1.35 -9.40 -2.53
CA ILE A 35 1.81 -8.02 -2.62
C ILE A 35 2.45 -7.78 -3.99
N LEU A 36 2.05 -6.72 -4.68
CA LEU A 36 2.69 -6.28 -5.92
C LEU A 36 3.86 -5.34 -5.63
N THR A 37 4.91 -5.41 -6.44
CA THR A 37 5.95 -4.38 -6.44
C THR A 37 5.42 -3.04 -6.97
N TYR A 38 4.39 -3.05 -7.82
CA TYR A 38 3.68 -1.83 -8.25
C TYR A 38 2.80 -1.31 -7.12
N GLY A 39 3.04 -0.06 -6.71
CA GLY A 39 2.32 0.63 -5.64
C GLY A 39 2.44 0.00 -4.26
N GLY A 40 3.27 -1.04 -4.10
CA GLY A 40 3.27 -1.90 -2.91
C GLY A 40 1.90 -2.49 -2.60
N VAL A 41 1.10 -2.77 -3.63
CA VAL A 41 -0.32 -3.09 -3.49
C VAL A 41 -0.55 -4.43 -2.78
N LEU A 42 -1.35 -4.46 -1.72
CA LEU A 42 -1.95 -5.69 -1.20
C LEU A 42 -3.05 -6.18 -2.16
N HIS A 43 -2.67 -7.08 -3.06
CA HIS A 43 -3.53 -7.61 -4.12
C HIS A 43 -4.49 -8.70 -3.64
N ALA A 44 -4.09 -9.48 -2.63
CA ALA A 44 -4.97 -10.45 -1.99
C ALA A 44 -4.57 -10.66 -0.53
N LEU A 45 -5.57 -10.91 0.31
CA LEU A 45 -5.40 -11.34 1.70
C LEU A 45 -6.37 -12.49 1.95
N GLY A 46 -5.85 -13.71 1.91
CA GLY A 46 -6.65 -14.90 2.18
C GLY A 46 -6.76 -15.18 3.66
N VAL A 47 -7.98 -15.28 4.18
CA VAL A 47 -8.26 -15.55 5.60
C VAL A 47 -9.21 -16.75 5.72
N PRO A 48 -8.92 -17.77 6.55
CA PRO A 48 -9.84 -18.87 6.83
C PRO A 48 -11.11 -18.41 7.57
N ASP A 49 -12.28 -18.86 7.12
CA ASP A 49 -13.55 -18.72 7.84
C ASP A 49 -13.66 -19.72 9.01
N ALA A 50 -14.77 -19.67 9.76
CA ALA A 50 -15.03 -20.58 10.88
C ALA A 50 -15.15 -22.07 10.46
N ALA A 51 -15.38 -22.35 9.18
CA ALA A 51 -15.38 -23.69 8.60
C ALA A 51 -14.00 -24.09 8.02
N GLY A 52 -12.98 -23.24 8.17
CA GLY A 52 -11.63 -23.44 7.66
C GLY A 52 -11.46 -23.16 6.16
N ARG A 53 -12.44 -22.56 5.49
CA ARG A 53 -12.36 -22.19 4.07
C ARG A 53 -11.69 -20.83 3.93
N THR A 54 -10.59 -20.77 3.20
CA THR A 54 -9.87 -19.50 2.96
C THR A 54 -10.53 -18.69 1.85
N GLY A 55 -10.89 -17.44 2.15
CA GLY A 55 -11.42 -16.47 1.18
C GLY A 55 -10.56 -15.20 1.11
N ASN A 56 -10.53 -14.53 -0.06
CA ASN A 56 -9.85 -13.24 -0.20
C ASN A 56 -10.74 -12.12 0.37
N VAL A 57 -10.22 -11.37 1.35
CA VAL A 57 -10.98 -10.33 2.07
C VAL A 57 -10.63 -8.90 1.64
N VAL A 58 -9.84 -8.71 0.58
CA VAL A 58 -9.53 -7.37 0.02
C VAL A 58 -9.95 -7.24 -1.44
N LEU A 59 -10.38 -6.04 -1.82
CA LEU A 59 -10.66 -5.71 -3.22
C LEU A 59 -9.38 -5.49 -4.02
N SER A 60 -9.36 -5.98 -5.25
CA SER A 60 -8.24 -5.86 -6.18
C SER A 60 -8.69 -5.79 -7.63
N LEU A 61 -7.77 -5.39 -8.51
CA LEU A 61 -7.99 -5.33 -9.96
C LEU A 61 -7.32 -6.53 -10.65
N PRO A 62 -7.90 -7.05 -11.74
CA PRO A 62 -7.45 -8.31 -12.33
C PRO A 62 -6.10 -8.23 -13.05
N THR A 63 -5.66 -7.03 -13.46
CA THR A 63 -4.45 -6.85 -14.27
C THR A 63 -3.70 -5.58 -13.89
N LEU A 64 -2.40 -5.53 -14.22
CA LEU A 64 -1.56 -4.35 -14.04
C LEU A 64 -2.10 -3.13 -14.79
N ASP A 65 -2.56 -3.30 -16.04
CA ASP A 65 -3.12 -2.20 -16.84
C ASP A 65 -4.28 -1.51 -16.12
N ARG A 66 -5.15 -2.27 -15.43
CA ARG A 66 -6.25 -1.72 -14.65
C ARG A 66 -5.77 -0.92 -13.44
N TYR A 67 -4.68 -1.37 -12.80
CA TYR A 67 -4.03 -0.57 -11.76
C TYR A 67 -3.44 0.73 -12.31
N ALA A 68 -2.80 0.68 -13.49
CA ALA A 68 -2.11 1.82 -14.09
C ALA A 68 -3.04 2.88 -14.73
N GLU A 69 -4.25 2.52 -15.18
CA GLU A 69 -5.19 3.46 -15.81
C GLU A 69 -5.79 4.47 -14.81
N LYS A 70 -6.65 3.98 -13.90
CA LYS A 70 -7.35 4.80 -12.90
C LYS A 70 -7.86 3.91 -11.76
N SER A 71 -6.94 3.46 -10.93
CA SER A 71 -7.27 2.75 -9.70
C SER A 71 -7.79 3.73 -8.64
N PRO A 72 -8.85 3.40 -7.87
CA PRO A 72 -9.21 4.11 -6.66
C PRO A 72 -8.29 3.71 -5.50
N TYR A 73 -6.99 3.58 -5.79
CA TYR A 73 -5.93 3.22 -4.85
C TYR A 73 -6.08 1.84 -4.19
N LEU A 74 -6.79 0.89 -4.79
CA LEU A 74 -7.09 -0.41 -4.17
C LEU A 74 -5.82 -1.12 -3.66
N GLY A 75 -5.68 -1.18 -2.33
CA GLY A 75 -4.59 -1.88 -1.66
C GLY A 75 -3.23 -1.17 -1.74
N ALA A 76 -3.13 0.03 -2.30
CA ALA A 76 -1.86 0.69 -2.56
C ALA A 76 -1.24 1.33 -1.30
N LEU A 77 0.10 1.40 -1.27
CA LEU A 77 0.84 2.31 -0.39
C LEU A 77 0.67 3.74 -0.91
N ILE A 78 0.28 4.63 0.00
CA ILE A 78 0.01 6.03 -0.29
C ILE A 78 1.14 6.90 0.24
N GLY A 79 1.65 7.79 -0.62
CA GLY A 79 2.58 8.84 -0.24
C GLY A 79 2.93 9.75 -1.42
N ARG A 80 3.69 10.83 -1.21
CA ARG A 80 4.37 11.22 0.05
C ARG A 80 3.42 11.70 1.16
N TYR A 81 2.24 12.19 0.79
CA TYR A 81 1.22 12.67 1.73
C TYR A 81 -0.15 12.07 1.43
N ALA A 82 -0.65 11.23 2.33
CA ALA A 82 -1.97 10.65 2.26
C ALA A 82 -3.07 11.68 2.52
N ASN A 83 -4.21 11.49 1.84
CA ASN A 83 -5.36 12.38 1.84
C ASN A 83 -5.05 13.72 1.12
N ARG A 84 -5.78 14.79 1.45
CA ARG A 84 -5.81 16.03 0.66
C ARG A 84 -4.89 17.11 1.22
N ILE A 85 -4.26 17.84 0.31
CA ILE A 85 -3.65 19.15 0.57
C ILE A 85 -4.51 20.19 -0.14
N ALA A 86 -5.04 21.14 0.64
CA ALA A 86 -5.90 22.19 0.14
C ALA A 86 -5.20 22.97 -1.00
N HIS A 87 -5.87 23.01 -2.15
CA HIS A 87 -5.37 23.65 -3.38
C HIS A 87 -4.00 23.14 -3.87
N GLY A 88 -3.54 22.00 -3.35
CA GLY A 88 -2.21 21.48 -3.63
C GLY A 88 -1.09 22.39 -3.12
N ARG A 89 -1.34 23.24 -2.12
CA ARG A 89 -0.34 24.23 -1.67
C ARG A 89 -0.15 24.16 -0.17
N PHE A 90 1.09 24.20 0.27
CA PHE A 90 1.42 24.29 1.69
C PHE A 90 2.68 25.13 1.93
N PRO A 91 2.71 25.96 2.98
CA PRO A 91 3.92 26.68 3.37
C PRO A 91 4.87 25.76 4.16
N LEU A 92 6.16 25.82 3.86
CA LEU A 92 7.22 25.17 4.64
C LEU A 92 8.51 25.98 4.56
N GLY A 93 9.11 26.30 5.71
CA GLY A 93 10.39 27.02 5.75
C GLY A 93 10.40 28.39 5.06
N GLY A 94 9.25 29.08 5.00
CA GLY A 94 9.11 30.38 4.33
C GLY A 94 8.85 30.30 2.82
N THR A 95 8.82 29.11 2.23
CA THR A 95 8.49 28.87 0.82
C THR A 95 7.11 28.20 0.71
N VAL A 96 6.33 28.58 -0.30
CA VAL A 96 5.11 27.86 -0.65
C VAL A 96 5.45 26.78 -1.66
N HIS A 97 5.18 25.53 -1.30
CA HIS A 97 5.34 24.37 -2.19
C HIS A 97 4.01 24.06 -2.87
N GLU A 98 4.08 23.65 -4.13
CA GLU A 98 2.90 23.35 -4.96
C GLU A 98 2.97 21.90 -5.46
N ILE A 99 1.92 21.14 -5.16
CA ILE A 99 1.70 19.76 -5.56
C ILE A 99 0.60 19.76 -6.64
N PRO A 100 0.76 19.00 -7.74
CA PRO A 100 -0.24 18.89 -8.79
C PRO A 100 -1.64 18.58 -8.23
N VAL A 101 -2.58 19.46 -8.56
CA VAL A 101 -4.00 19.28 -8.24
C VAL A 101 -4.56 18.17 -9.12
N ASN A 102 -4.99 17.07 -8.50
CA ASN A 102 -5.49 15.87 -9.15
C ASN A 102 -6.90 15.47 -8.67
N ASP A 103 -7.46 16.12 -7.66
CA ASP A 103 -8.81 15.85 -7.16
C ASP A 103 -9.54 17.13 -6.77
N ARG A 104 -10.58 17.49 -7.54
CA ARG A 104 -11.57 18.53 -7.18
C ARG A 104 -10.97 19.87 -6.72
N GLY A 105 -9.87 20.30 -7.33
CA GLY A 105 -9.20 21.55 -6.95
C GLY A 105 -8.20 21.42 -5.80
N HIS A 106 -7.84 20.20 -5.39
CA HIS A 106 -6.86 19.87 -4.35
C HIS A 106 -5.85 18.84 -4.85
N ALA A 107 -4.72 18.71 -4.16
CA ALA A 107 -3.84 17.55 -4.33
C ALA A 107 -4.32 16.45 -3.40
N LEU A 108 -4.33 15.21 -3.88
CA LEU A 108 -4.80 14.02 -3.19
C LEU A 108 -3.72 12.93 -3.32
N HIS A 109 -3.42 12.27 -2.19
CA HIS A 109 -2.61 11.04 -2.14
C HIS A 109 -1.23 11.19 -2.80
N GLY A 110 -0.55 12.32 -2.54
CA GLY A 110 0.79 12.59 -3.10
C GLY A 110 0.80 13.15 -4.52
N GLY A 111 -0.37 13.36 -5.14
CA GLY A 111 -0.51 13.98 -6.46
C GLY A 111 -0.74 12.97 -7.59
N SER A 112 -0.60 13.40 -8.85
CA SER A 112 -0.91 12.58 -10.04
C SER A 112 0.04 11.40 -10.31
N ARG A 113 1.23 11.37 -9.69
CA ARG A 113 2.16 10.24 -9.72
C ARG A 113 2.67 9.92 -8.31
N GLY A 114 1.73 9.71 -7.38
CA GLY A 114 2.00 9.30 -6.01
C GLY A 114 2.67 7.92 -5.93
N PHE A 115 2.99 7.49 -4.70
CA PHE A 115 3.71 6.23 -4.47
C PHE A 115 2.94 4.98 -4.91
N ASP A 116 1.62 5.09 -5.03
CA ASP A 116 0.70 4.06 -5.52
C ASP A 116 0.93 3.70 -6.99
N GLY A 117 1.48 4.63 -7.77
CA GLY A 117 1.76 4.45 -9.20
C GLY A 117 3.21 4.08 -9.52
N ARG A 118 4.04 3.75 -8.52
CA ARG A 118 5.49 3.52 -8.68
C ARG A 118 5.82 2.04 -8.50
N VAL A 119 6.82 1.54 -9.21
CA VAL A 119 7.41 0.22 -8.92
C VAL A 119 8.42 0.37 -7.79
N TRP A 120 8.24 -0.43 -6.74
CA TRP A 120 9.10 -0.49 -5.56
C TRP A 120 10.15 -1.59 -5.73
N GLU A 121 11.36 -1.34 -5.23
CA GLU A 121 12.37 -2.39 -5.08
C GLU A 121 11.92 -3.37 -4.00
N ALA A 122 12.04 -4.68 -4.25
CA ALA A 122 11.55 -5.71 -3.34
C ALA A 122 12.66 -6.64 -2.85
N GLU A 123 12.72 -6.83 -1.53
CA GLU A 123 13.65 -7.73 -0.85
C GLU A 123 12.85 -8.70 0.05
N PRO A 124 12.71 -9.99 -0.32
CA PRO A 124 12.02 -10.96 0.52
C PRO A 124 12.88 -11.38 1.72
N PHE A 125 12.24 -11.79 2.81
CA PHE A 125 12.93 -12.39 3.94
C PHE A 125 12.08 -13.43 4.66
N THR A 126 12.76 -14.28 5.43
CA THR A 126 12.15 -15.14 6.43
C THR A 126 12.94 -14.99 7.72
N ASP A 127 12.26 -14.74 8.84
CA ASP A 127 12.88 -14.65 10.15
C ASP A 127 12.08 -15.50 11.15
N GLY A 128 12.68 -16.58 11.64
CA GLY A 128 11.99 -17.58 12.46
C GLY A 128 10.69 -18.08 11.83
N ASP A 129 9.58 -17.74 12.47
CA ASP A 129 8.21 -18.09 12.07
C ASP A 129 7.48 -16.91 11.40
N THR A 130 8.22 -16.03 10.73
CA THR A 130 7.68 -14.89 9.97
C THR A 130 8.18 -14.93 8.51
N ALA A 131 7.26 -14.81 7.57
CA ALA A 131 7.55 -14.57 6.16
C ALA A 131 7.34 -13.07 5.87
N GLY A 132 8.24 -12.43 5.14
CA GLY A 132 8.11 -10.99 4.89
C GLY A 132 8.66 -10.52 3.55
N LEU A 133 8.27 -9.29 3.22
CA LEU A 133 8.67 -8.56 2.04
C LEU A 133 8.97 -7.12 2.43
N ARG A 134 10.20 -6.68 2.18
CA ARG A 134 10.58 -5.28 2.32
C ARG A 134 10.52 -4.61 0.95
N LEU A 135 9.78 -3.52 0.88
CA LEU A 135 9.68 -2.65 -0.28
C LEU A 135 10.44 -1.34 -0.02
N ARG A 136 11.22 -0.89 -1.00
CA ARG A 136 11.93 0.40 -0.94
C ARG A 136 11.57 1.30 -2.13
N LEU A 137 11.43 2.59 -1.86
CA LEU A 137 11.21 3.61 -2.88
C LEU A 137 12.04 4.84 -2.55
N HIS A 138 12.79 5.33 -3.54
CA HIS A 138 13.45 6.62 -3.49
C HIS A 138 12.58 7.67 -4.19
N SER A 139 12.21 8.73 -3.46
CA SER A 139 11.48 9.88 -3.97
C SER A 139 12.42 11.09 -3.95
N PRO A 140 12.92 11.56 -5.10
CA PRO A 140 13.94 12.62 -5.14
C PRO A 140 13.44 13.97 -4.64
N ASP A 141 14.36 14.92 -4.39
CA ASP A 141 14.00 16.33 -4.12
C ASP A 141 13.15 16.89 -5.26
N GLY A 142 12.02 17.51 -4.93
CA GLY A 142 11.07 18.05 -5.89
C GLY A 142 10.11 17.03 -6.49
N ASP A 143 10.15 15.75 -6.09
CA ASP A 143 9.20 14.73 -6.56
C ASP A 143 7.76 15.17 -6.23
N MET A 144 6.93 15.27 -7.26
CA MET A 144 5.57 15.84 -7.20
C MET A 144 5.47 17.24 -6.56
N GLY A 145 6.57 17.97 -6.42
CA GLY A 145 6.65 19.28 -5.79
C GLY A 145 7.03 19.27 -4.30
N PHE A 146 7.23 18.09 -3.69
CA PHE A 146 7.66 17.98 -2.30
C PHE A 146 9.18 18.23 -2.17
N PRO A 147 9.64 19.05 -1.21
CA PRO A 147 11.06 19.28 -0.99
C PRO A 147 11.72 18.08 -0.29
N GLY A 148 13.02 17.93 -0.48
CA GLY A 148 13.86 16.89 0.13
C GLY A 148 13.73 15.55 -0.57
N ALA A 149 14.87 14.88 -0.76
CA ALA A 149 14.86 13.47 -1.10
C ALA A 149 14.29 12.67 0.09
N LEU A 150 13.51 11.63 -0.20
CA LEU A 150 12.89 10.77 0.79
C LEU A 150 13.10 9.31 0.39
N ASP A 151 13.82 8.59 1.24
CA ASP A 151 13.93 7.13 1.16
C ASP A 151 12.85 6.51 2.04
N VAL A 152 12.01 5.68 1.45
CA VAL A 152 10.88 5.04 2.13
C VAL A 152 11.07 3.54 2.12
N THR A 153 10.83 2.91 3.27
CA THR A 153 10.76 1.47 3.42
C THR A 153 9.39 1.07 3.95
N ALA A 154 8.71 0.15 3.26
CA ALA A 154 7.48 -0.47 3.71
C ALA A 154 7.72 -1.98 3.87
N THR A 155 7.50 -2.53 5.06
CA THR A 155 7.77 -3.93 5.38
C THR A 155 6.47 -4.65 5.69
N TYR A 156 6.09 -5.58 4.81
CA TYR A 156 5.02 -6.54 5.08
C TYR A 156 5.62 -7.75 5.80
N ALA A 157 5.06 -8.13 6.94
CA ALA A 157 5.48 -9.29 7.72
C ALA A 157 4.26 -10.12 8.12
N LEU A 158 4.25 -11.40 7.75
CA LEU A 158 3.21 -12.36 8.08
C LEU A 158 3.78 -13.41 9.03
N ASP A 159 3.31 -13.39 10.28
CA ASP A 159 3.72 -14.37 11.29
C ASP A 159 2.99 -15.72 11.12
N ALA A 160 3.40 -16.73 11.87
CA ALA A 160 2.77 -18.05 11.87
C ALA A 160 1.34 -18.07 12.43
N ALA A 161 0.95 -17.08 13.25
CA ALA A 161 -0.43 -16.96 13.73
C ALA A 161 -1.38 -16.41 12.65
N GLY A 162 -0.84 -15.78 11.61
CA GLY A 162 -1.60 -15.15 10.52
C GLY A 162 -1.77 -13.64 10.70
N THR A 163 -1.00 -13.01 11.58
CA THR A 163 -0.96 -11.55 11.70
C THR A 163 -0.14 -10.99 10.55
N LEU A 164 -0.76 -10.18 9.69
CA LEU A 164 -0.07 -9.38 8.69
C LEU A 164 0.21 -7.98 9.27
N ALA A 165 1.47 -7.69 9.55
CA ALA A 165 1.94 -6.35 9.93
C ALA A 165 2.46 -5.59 8.71
N LEU A 166 2.26 -4.27 8.70
CA LEU A 166 2.87 -3.33 7.75
C LEU A 166 3.56 -2.22 8.54
N ASP A 167 4.89 -2.19 8.46
CA ASP A 167 5.71 -1.15 9.05
C ASP A 167 6.25 -0.21 7.97
N CYS A 168 5.98 1.09 8.12
CA CYS A 168 6.45 2.12 7.21
C CYS A 168 7.46 3.04 7.91
N ALA A 169 8.65 3.18 7.33
CA ALA A 169 9.70 4.07 7.80
C ALA A 169 10.17 4.97 6.65
N ALA A 170 10.58 6.20 6.97
CA ALA A 170 11.12 7.13 5.98
C ALA A 170 12.24 8.00 6.56
N THR A 171 13.24 8.31 5.75
CA THR A 171 14.34 9.23 6.07
C THR A 171 14.48 10.26 4.97
N THR A 172 14.77 11.50 5.33
CA THR A 172 14.89 12.62 4.39
C THR A 172 16.16 13.43 4.62
N ASP A 173 16.66 14.06 3.56
CA ASP A 173 17.83 14.95 3.60
C ASP A 173 17.48 16.42 3.90
N ARG A 174 16.18 16.76 3.90
CA ARG A 174 15.68 18.12 4.14
C ARG A 174 14.30 18.06 4.79
N THR A 175 13.95 19.09 5.56
CA THR A 175 12.58 19.24 6.10
C THR A 175 11.53 19.09 5.01
N THR A 176 10.58 18.18 5.22
CA THR A 176 9.47 17.89 4.30
C THR A 176 8.24 17.44 5.08
N VAL A 177 7.09 17.32 4.40
CA VAL A 177 5.88 16.71 4.96
C VAL A 177 5.80 15.25 4.53
N VAL A 178 5.48 14.36 5.47
CA VAL A 178 5.31 12.92 5.21
C VAL A 178 4.08 12.44 5.95
N ASN A 179 3.19 11.76 5.25
CA ASN A 179 2.04 11.07 5.83
C ASN A 179 1.79 9.81 4.99
N LEU A 180 2.30 8.67 5.44
CA LEU A 180 2.19 7.40 4.73
C LEU A 180 0.95 6.64 5.21
N SER A 181 0.28 5.95 4.30
CA SER A 181 -0.86 5.10 4.62
C SER A 181 -0.95 3.93 3.64
N HIS A 182 -1.89 3.02 3.87
CA HIS A 182 -2.18 1.88 3.01
C HIS A 182 -3.69 1.82 2.76
N HIS A 183 -4.08 1.68 1.50
CA HIS A 183 -5.43 1.94 1.03
C HIS A 183 -6.21 0.66 0.65
N ALA A 184 -6.05 -0.41 1.46
CA ALA A 184 -6.86 -1.61 1.29
C ALA A 184 -8.32 -1.38 1.61
N TYR A 185 -9.17 -1.98 0.77
CA TYR A 185 -10.62 -2.03 0.97
C TYR A 185 -10.98 -3.46 1.34
N PHE A 186 -11.56 -3.62 2.53
CA PHE A 186 -11.88 -4.93 3.08
C PHE A 186 -13.34 -5.32 2.82
N ASN A 187 -13.56 -6.58 2.48
CA ASN A 187 -14.84 -7.25 2.58
C ASN A 187 -14.64 -8.64 3.19
N LEU A 188 -14.97 -8.77 4.48
CA LEU A 188 -14.83 -10.01 5.26
C LEU A 188 -15.73 -11.17 4.82
N ALA A 189 -16.76 -10.94 3.99
CA ALA A 189 -17.62 -12.01 3.47
C ALA A 189 -16.89 -12.90 2.44
N ALA A 190 -15.89 -12.34 1.75
CA ALA A 190 -15.02 -13.01 0.79
C ALA A 190 -15.72 -13.71 -0.40
N ASP A 191 -17.01 -13.47 -0.61
CA ASP A 191 -17.86 -14.02 -1.68
C ASP A 191 -18.41 -12.93 -2.63
N GLY A 192 -18.08 -11.66 -2.35
CA GLY A 192 -18.60 -10.49 -3.06
C GLY A 192 -19.61 -9.73 -2.22
N GLY A 193 -20.46 -8.91 -2.87
CA GLY A 193 -21.50 -8.15 -2.18
C GLY A 193 -21.02 -6.86 -1.52
N ASP A 194 -21.90 -6.28 -0.70
CA ASP A 194 -21.64 -5.05 0.06
C ASP A 194 -21.09 -5.35 1.47
N VAL A 195 -20.86 -4.29 2.25
CA VAL A 195 -20.31 -4.35 3.60
C VAL A 195 -21.34 -3.96 4.68
N LEU A 196 -22.63 -3.94 4.33
CA LEU A 196 -23.67 -3.38 5.21
C LEU A 196 -23.96 -4.27 6.42
N ASP A 197 -23.66 -5.56 6.34
CA ASP A 197 -23.78 -6.51 7.44
C ASP A 197 -22.52 -6.55 8.34
N HIS A 198 -21.48 -5.78 8.02
CA HIS A 198 -20.26 -5.73 8.83
C HIS A 198 -20.50 -4.88 10.08
N THR A 199 -20.00 -5.36 11.22
CA THR A 199 -19.97 -4.58 12.46
C THR A 199 -18.65 -3.84 12.58
N LEU A 200 -18.69 -2.52 12.71
CA LEU A 200 -17.52 -1.66 12.87
C LEU A 200 -17.45 -1.09 14.29
N GLY A 201 -16.30 -1.25 14.95
CA GLY A 201 -15.94 -0.54 16.17
C GLY A 201 -14.72 0.35 15.93
N VAL A 202 -14.80 1.62 16.29
CA VAL A 202 -13.69 2.58 16.21
C VAL A 202 -13.52 3.23 17.58
N ASP A 203 -12.35 3.05 18.19
CA ASP A 203 -12.02 3.71 19.46
C ASP A 203 -11.53 5.14 19.19
N GLY A 204 -12.48 6.03 18.89
CA GLY A 204 -12.23 7.43 18.58
C GLY A 204 -13.40 8.31 19.01
N ALA A 205 -13.13 9.33 19.82
CA ALA A 205 -14.18 10.18 20.40
C ALA A 205 -14.63 11.35 19.49
N GLY A 206 -14.01 11.56 18.33
CA GLY A 206 -14.30 12.68 17.44
C GLY A 206 -13.96 12.39 15.97
N TYR A 207 -14.45 13.25 15.09
CA TYR A 207 -14.18 13.22 13.65
C TYR A 207 -13.82 14.62 13.16
N LEU A 208 -13.17 14.71 12.00
CA LEU A 208 -12.89 15.96 11.31
C LEU A 208 -14.00 16.19 10.27
N PRO A 209 -14.91 17.16 10.49
CA PRO A 209 -16.04 17.44 9.59
C PRO A 209 -15.62 18.06 8.25
#